data_AF-A0A7V9N8B5-F1
#
_entry.id   AF-A0A7V9N8B5-F1
#
_cell.length_a   1.000
_cell.length_b   1.000
_cell.length_c   1.000
_cell.angle_alpha   90.00
_cell.angle_beta   90.00
_cell.angle_gamma   90.00
#
_symmetry.space_group_name_H-M   'P 1'
#
loop_
_entity.id
_entity.type
_entity.pdbx_description
1 polymer ?
#
loop_
_entity_poly.entity_id
_entity_poly.type
_entity_poly.pdbx_seq_one_letter_code
_entity_poly.pdbx_strand_id
1 'polypeptide(L)'
;MTVRVYLQAARVAAGPPVEGDLPAERVFIHATDLPEIWVETESAGVPEPGRAVSFALARGLDLGFERIAGTVERTLVKGAGRMRSNR
;
A
#
# COMPACT_ATOMS: atom_id res chain seq x y z
N MET A 1 -6.33 5.57 -11.76
CA MET A 1 -5.66 4.26 -12.00
C MET A 1 -5.13 3.82 -10.66
N THR A 2 -5.42 2.59 -10.21
CA THR A 2 -4.99 2.13 -8.88
C THR A 2 -3.68 1.36 -8.99
N VAL A 3 -2.72 1.66 -8.12
CA VAL A 3 -1.43 0.95 -8.03
C VAL A 3 -1.40 0.15 -6.74
N ARG A 4 -1.11 -1.15 -6.83
CA ARG A 4 -0.79 -1.97 -5.67
C ARG A 4 0.71 -1.94 -5.43
N VAL A 5 1.11 -1.51 -4.25
CA VAL A 5 2.49 -1.37 -3.79
C VAL A 5 2.77 -2.44 -2.76
N TYR A 6 3.68 -3.36 -3.08
CA TYR A 6 4.16 -4.38 -2.15
C TYR A 6 5.28 -3.79 -1.29
N LEU A 7 5.25 -4.07 0.02
CA LEU A 7 6.16 -3.47 0.99
C LEU A 7 7.04 -4.52 1.64
N GLN A 8 8.33 -4.22 1.68
CA GLN A 8 9.31 -4.87 2.54
C GLN A 8 9.57 -4.03 3.79
N ALA A 9 10.04 -4.69 4.86
CA ALA A 9 10.37 -4.06 6.14
C ALA A 9 9.25 -3.12 6.63
N ALA A 10 7.99 -3.53 6.42
CA ALA A 10 6.86 -2.67 6.70
C ALA A 10 6.64 -2.53 8.20
N ARG A 11 6.29 -1.32 8.62
CA ARG A 11 5.90 -0.98 10.00
C ARG A 11 4.62 -0.17 9.98
N VAL A 12 3.76 -0.42 10.96
CA VAL A 12 2.58 0.40 11.21
C VAL A 12 2.88 1.42 12.30
N ALA A 13 2.23 2.57 12.23
CA ALA A 13 2.35 3.62 13.24
C ALA A 13 0.97 4.21 13.54
N ALA A 14 0.78 4.53 14.82
CA ALA A 14 -0.38 5.28 15.27
C ALA A 14 -0.17 6.79 15.07
N GLY A 15 -1.27 7.52 14.93
CA GLY A 15 -1.30 8.97 14.84
C GLY A 15 -1.61 9.50 13.44
N PRO A 16 -1.87 10.81 13.34
CA PRO A 16 -2.38 11.43 12.12
C PRO A 16 -1.39 11.31 10.94
N PRO A 17 -1.88 11.43 9.69
CA PRO A 17 -1.02 11.56 8.51
C PRO A 17 0.03 12.65 8.70
N VAL A 18 1.24 12.44 8.16
CA VAL A 18 2.30 13.45 8.14
C VAL A 18 2.69 13.82 6.72
N GLU A 19 3.44 14.90 6.57
CA GLU A 19 3.94 15.35 5.27
C GLU A 19 4.72 14.22 4.55
N GLY A 20 4.38 14.02 3.27
CA GLY A 20 4.97 12.97 2.44
C GLY A 20 4.24 11.62 2.48
N ASP A 21 3.27 11.43 3.37
CA ASP A 21 2.42 10.23 3.32
C ASP A 21 1.54 10.23 2.07
N LEU A 22 1.55 9.10 1.35
CA LEU A 22 0.61 8.85 0.27
C LEU A 22 -0.72 8.31 0.82
N PRO A 23 -1.86 8.53 0.16
CA PRO A 23 -3.12 7.94 0.59
C PRO A 23 -3.11 6.42 0.35
N ALA A 24 -3.57 5.67 1.34
CA ALA A 24 -3.85 4.23 1.24
C ALA A 24 -5.35 3.99 1.18
N GLU A 25 -5.90 3.68 0.01
CA GLU A 25 -7.31 3.31 -0.11
C GLU A 25 -7.57 1.88 0.39
N ARG A 26 -6.60 0.98 0.27
CA ARG A 26 -6.68 -0.38 0.81
C ARG A 26 -5.34 -0.82 1.37
N VAL A 27 -5.39 -1.50 2.51
CA VAL A 27 -4.21 -2.13 3.14
C VAL A 27 -4.49 -3.60 3.30
N PHE A 28 -3.50 -4.44 3.01
CA PHE A 28 -3.52 -5.87 3.25
C PHE A 28 -2.28 -6.27 4.03
N ILE A 29 -2.49 -7.06 5.07
CA ILE A 29 -1.45 -7.61 5.93
C ILE A 29 -1.75 -9.08 6.10
N HIS A 30 -0.82 -9.93 5.67
CA HIS A 30 -0.87 -11.37 5.87
C HIS A 30 0.36 -11.80 6.64
N ALA A 31 0.16 -12.10 7.93
CA ALA A 31 1.22 -12.45 8.87
C ALA A 31 1.42 -13.98 8.94
N THR A 32 1.93 -14.57 7.87
CA THR A 32 2.39 -15.96 7.82
C THR A 32 3.93 -16.00 7.89
N ASP A 33 4.53 -17.20 7.81
CA ASP A 33 5.98 -17.38 7.78
C ASP A 33 6.66 -16.61 6.63
N LEU A 34 5.94 -16.40 5.53
CA LEU A 34 6.32 -15.50 4.44
C LEU A 34 5.34 -14.31 4.44
N PRO A 35 5.61 -13.26 5.24
CA PRO A 35 4.65 -12.18 5.39
C PRO A 35 4.45 -11.43 4.08
N GLU A 36 3.20 -11.16 3.74
CA GLU A 36 2.82 -10.40 2.55
C GLU A 36 2.07 -9.14 2.98
N ILE A 37 2.62 -7.98 2.61
CA ILE A 37 2.05 -6.68 2.93
C ILE A 37 1.99 -5.85 1.67
N TRP A 38 0.81 -5.30 1.37
CA TRP A 38 0.65 -4.37 0.27
C TRP A 38 -0.39 -3.30 0.56
N VAL A 39 -0.23 -2.17 -0.12
CA VAL A 39 -1.15 -1.03 -0.11
C VAL A 39 -1.65 -0.80 -1.53
N GLU A 40 -2.94 -0.57 -1.72
CA GLU A 40 -3.43 0.04 -2.96
C GLU A 40 -3.56 1.55 -2.76
N THR A 41 -2.98 2.29 -3.69
CA THR A 41 -3.01 3.75 -3.75
C THR A 41 -3.53 4.24 -5.12
N GLU A 42 -4.30 5.32 -5.13
CA GLU A 42 -4.61 6.08 -6.37
C GLU A 42 -3.57 7.17 -6.66
N SER A 43 -2.59 7.37 -5.77
CA SER A 43 -1.52 8.34 -5.96
C SER A 43 -0.61 7.95 -7.12
N ALA A 44 -0.30 8.92 -7.99
CA ALA A 44 0.74 8.79 -9.01
C ALA A 44 2.16 8.98 -8.44
N GLY A 45 2.30 9.38 -7.17
CA GLY A 45 3.58 9.69 -6.51
C GLY A 45 4.28 8.49 -5.87
N VAL A 46 3.93 7.26 -6.25
CA VAL A 46 4.58 6.06 -5.71
C VAL A 46 6.05 6.02 -6.12
N PRO A 47 7.01 5.92 -5.18
CA PRO A 47 8.42 5.79 -5.50
C PRO A 47 8.75 4.48 -6.25
N GLU A 48 9.88 4.49 -6.95
CA GLU A 48 10.44 3.29 -7.59
C GLU A 48 10.79 2.18 -6.57
N PRO A 49 10.86 0.90 -7.00
CA PRO A 49 11.34 -0.20 -6.18
C PRO A 49 12.69 0.08 -5.49
N GLY A 50 12.82 -0.35 -4.24
CA GLY A 50 13.98 -0.12 -3.38
C GLY A 50 13.96 1.21 -2.63
N ARG A 51 12.95 2.07 -2.84
CA ARG A 51 12.80 3.34 -2.11
C ARG A 51 11.83 3.22 -0.94
N ALA A 52 12.09 4.00 0.10
CA ALA A 52 11.18 4.14 1.23
C ALA A 52 9.91 4.88 0.80
N VAL A 53 8.78 4.47 1.36
CA VAL A 53 7.48 5.10 1.17
C VAL A 53 6.68 5.01 2.47
N SER A 54 5.86 6.01 2.73
CA SER A 54 4.89 5.97 3.80
C SER A 54 3.50 6.29 3.25
N PHE A 55 2.51 5.68 3.88
CA PHE A 55 1.11 5.87 3.57
C PHE A 55 0.33 6.19 4.84
N ALA A 56 -0.71 6.98 4.68
CA ALA A 56 -1.75 7.15 5.68
C ALA A 56 -3.07 6.57 5.15
N LEU A 57 -3.86 5.96 6.03
CA LEU A 57 -5.18 5.44 5.66
C LEU A 57 -6.04 6.57 5.09
N ALA A 58 -6.57 6.38 3.88
CA ALA A 58 -7.40 7.39 3.22
C ALA A 58 -8.73 7.62 3.95
N ARG A 59 -9.12 6.71 4.85
CA ARG A 59 -10.26 6.82 5.74
C ARG A 59 -9.85 6.38 7.13
N GLY A 60 -10.29 7.10 8.16
CA GLY A 60 -10.09 6.69 9.55
C GLY A 60 -10.77 5.35 9.81
N LEU A 61 -10.01 4.38 10.31
CA LEU A 61 -10.49 3.08 10.76
C LEU A 61 -9.92 2.85 12.16
N ASP A 62 -10.72 2.30 13.07
CA ASP A 62 -10.28 1.99 14.44
C ASP A 62 -9.50 0.66 14.46
N LEU A 63 -8.32 0.64 13.83
CA LEU A 63 -7.45 -0.52 13.70
C LEU A 63 -6.22 -0.48 14.62
N GLY A 64 -6.09 0.58 15.43
CA GLY A 64 -4.90 0.84 16.25
C GLY A 64 -3.68 1.34 15.47
N PHE A 65 -3.83 1.63 14.17
CA PHE A 65 -2.85 2.35 13.35
C PHE A 65 -3.56 3.13 12.25
N GLU A 66 -2.95 4.24 11.85
CA GLU A 66 -3.44 5.09 10.76
C GLU A 66 -2.40 5.24 9.66
N ARG A 67 -1.18 4.73 9.89
CA ARG A 67 -0.06 4.86 8.96
C ARG A 67 0.69 3.55 8.78
N ILE A 68 1.19 3.35 7.58
CA ILE A 68 2.06 2.22 7.22
C ILE A 68 3.24 2.73 6.40
N ALA A 69 4.45 2.34 6.77
CA ALA A 69 5.67 2.72 6.06
C ALA A 69 6.51 1.49 5.77
N GLY A 70 7.29 1.54 4.71
CA GLY A 70 8.19 0.44 4.32
C GLY A 70 9.01 0.80 3.10
N THR A 71 9.64 -0.20 2.52
CA THR A 71 10.37 -0.07 1.24
C THR A 71 9.54 -0.69 0.13
N VAL A 72 9.42 -0.01 -1.01
CA VAL A 72 8.74 -0.54 -2.19
C VAL A 72 9.49 -1.77 -2.69
N GLU A 73 8.87 -2.94 -2.63
CA GLU A 73 9.41 -4.15 -3.24
C GLU A 73 9.11 -4.18 -4.73
N ARG A 74 7.83 -3.96 -5.08
CA ARG A 74 7.32 -3.96 -6.45
C ARG A 74 5.97 -3.27 -6.50
N THR A 75 5.57 -2.86 -7.70
CA THR A 75 4.27 -2.23 -7.96
C THR A 75 3.51 -2.98 -9.04
N LEU A 76 2.18 -3.09 -8.90
CA LEU A 76 1.28 -3.60 -9.92
C LEU A 76 0.24 -2.54 -10.27
N VAL A 77 0.18 -2.14 -11.53
CA VAL A 77 -0.82 -1.22 -12.04
C VAL A 77 -2.11 -1.99 -12.36
N LYS A 78 -3.21 -1.62 -11.71
CA LYS A 78 -4.54 -2.14 -12.05
C LYS A 78 -5.16 -1.28 -13.15
N GLY A 79 -4.94 -1.69 -14.41
CA GLY A 79 -5.70 -1.22 -15.57
C GLY A 79 -7.01 -2.00 -15.72
N ALA A 80 -7.94 -1.52 -16.55
CA ALA A 80 -9.24 -2.14 -16.88
C ALA A 80 -9.15 -3.51 -17.61
N GLY A 81 -8.18 -4.34 -17.27
CA GLY A 81 -7.97 -5.68 -17.79
C GLY A 81 -8.69 -6.74 -16.95
N ARG A 82 -10.03 -6.77 -17.00
CA ARG A 82 -10.78 -8.01 -16.78
C ARG A 82 -11.87 -8.19 -17.84
N MET A 83 -11.44 -8.15 -19.10
CA MET A 83 -12.11 -8.86 -20.19
C MET A 83 -11.14 -9.94 -20.68
N ARG A 84 -11.27 -11.13 -20.11
CA ARG A 84 -10.94 -12.47 -20.66
C ARG A 84 -11.15 -13.48 -19.53
N SER A 85 -12.39 -13.92 -19.38
CA SER A 85 -12.66 -15.28 -18.92
C SER A 85 -12.99 -16.09 -20.17
N ASN A 86 -11.99 -16.82 -20.67
CA ASN A 86 -12.25 -17.97 -21.53
C ASN A 86 -12.69 -19.10 -20.60
N ARG A 87 -14.00 -19.38 -20.56
CA ARG A 87 -14.52 -20.75 -20.61
C ARG A 87 -16.01 -20.73 -20.88
#